data_AF-A0ABD5VLG2-F1
#
_entry.id   AF-A0ABD5VLG2-F1
#
_cell.length_a   1.000
_cell.length_b   1.000
_cell.length_c   1.000
_cell.angle_alpha   90.00
_cell.angle_beta   90.00
_cell.angle_gamma   90.00
#
_symmetry.space_group_name_H-M   'P 1'
#
loop_
_entity.id
_entity.type
_entity.pdbx_description
1 polymer ?
#
loop_
_entity_poly.entity_id
_entity_poly.type
_entity_poly.pdbx_seq_one_letter_code
_entity_poly.pdbx_strand_id
1 'polypeptide(L)'
;MSGLDRWYIAPDDTLVTWAFLTLTVSERDGETRITAWELGFGNSVHLLETKSREATESGETAILADLLADLDEHRYDGVVLVTPTASEIPVLRRRLAESGVEDPSLRGLRHLSLDELLIDYFGSEGGTRALQSAIERQPESVGELTLEEMWQLVNGVGPLAPRRALEGTRL
;
A
#
# COMPACT_ATOMS: atom_id res chain seq x y z
N MET A 1 -29.30 12.91 38.77
CA MET A 1 -27.90 12.46 38.98
C MET A 1 -27.82 11.06 38.42
N SER A 2 -26.99 10.71 37.44
CA SER A 2 -25.78 11.32 36.92
C SER A 2 -25.60 10.82 35.48
N GLY A 3 -25.45 11.75 34.53
CA GLY A 3 -24.99 11.44 33.19
C GLY A 3 -23.57 10.92 33.28
N LEU A 4 -23.36 9.66 32.87
CA LEU A 4 -22.04 9.16 32.55
C LEU A 4 -21.77 9.55 31.11
N ASP A 5 -21.18 10.72 31.00
CA ASP A 5 -20.35 11.19 29.90
C ASP A 5 -19.48 10.04 29.37
N ARG A 6 -19.92 9.35 28.31
CA ARG A 6 -19.13 8.36 27.58
C ARG A 6 -18.16 9.12 26.66
N TRP A 7 -17.06 9.61 27.22
CA TRP A 7 -15.99 10.29 26.48
C TRP A 7 -14.98 9.32 25.84
N TYR A 8 -15.20 8.01 25.99
CA TYR A 8 -14.37 6.98 25.38
C TYR A 8 -15.26 6.08 24.52
N ILE A 9 -15.30 6.36 23.23
CA ILE A 9 -15.66 5.37 22.23
C ILE A 9 -14.39 4.51 22.10
N ALA A 10 -14.50 3.21 22.38
CA ALA A 10 -13.38 2.31 22.12
C ALA A 10 -12.97 2.48 20.66
N PRO A 11 -11.66 2.48 20.34
CA PRO A 11 -11.20 2.54 18.95
C PRO A 11 -11.99 1.52 18.14
N ASP A 12 -12.57 1.96 17.03
CA ASP A 12 -13.23 1.04 16.12
C ASP A 12 -12.11 0.30 15.38
N ASP A 13 -11.72 -0.85 15.94
CA ASP A 13 -10.66 -1.70 15.40
C ASP A 13 -11.06 -2.32 14.03
N THR A 14 -12.27 -2.04 13.53
CA THR A 14 -12.74 -2.42 12.19
C THR A 14 -12.55 -1.32 11.14
N LEU A 15 -12.21 -0.10 11.56
CA LEU A 15 -11.99 1.01 10.62
C LEU A 15 -10.70 0.80 9.83
N VAL A 16 -10.80 0.77 8.51
CA VAL A 16 -9.65 0.75 7.60
C VAL A 16 -9.01 2.15 7.57
N THR A 17 -7.71 2.22 7.83
CA THR A 17 -6.95 3.48 7.72
C THR A 17 -5.85 3.39 6.66
N TRP A 18 -5.44 2.18 6.29
CA TRP A 18 -4.38 1.92 5.33
C TRP A 18 -4.79 0.85 4.33
N ALA A 19 -4.33 1.04 3.09
CA ALA A 19 -4.37 0.05 2.03
C ALA A 19 -2.93 -0.23 1.60
N PHE A 20 -2.40 -1.42 1.87
CA PHE A 20 -1.05 -1.85 1.49
C PHE A 20 -1.13 -2.47 0.10
N LEU A 21 -0.33 -1.99 -0.84
CA LEU A 21 -0.31 -2.48 -2.23
C LEU A 21 1.07 -3.01 -2.56
N THR A 22 1.12 -4.18 -3.20
CA THR A 22 2.31 -4.69 -3.88
C THR A 22 1.95 -5.00 -5.33
N LEU A 23 2.90 -4.78 -6.24
CA LEU A 23 2.72 -5.03 -7.66
C LEU A 23 3.79 -6.01 -8.17
N THR A 24 3.38 -7.13 -8.73
CA THR A 24 4.30 -7.99 -9.47
C THR A 24 4.37 -7.53 -10.90
N VAL A 25 5.58 -7.18 -11.34
CA VAL A 25 5.84 -6.62 -12.65
C VAL A 25 6.72 -7.56 -13.46
N SER A 26 6.34 -7.80 -14.70
CA SER A 26 7.15 -8.52 -15.68
C SER A 26 7.70 -7.56 -16.73
N GLU A 27 8.95 -7.76 -17.14
CA GLU A 27 9.54 -7.08 -18.28
C GLU A 27 9.74 -8.10 -19.40
N ARG A 28 9.05 -7.90 -20.53
CA ARG A 28 9.18 -8.76 -21.70
C ARG A 28 9.22 -7.92 -22.97
N ASP A 29 10.21 -8.18 -23.81
CA ASP A 29 10.40 -7.48 -25.10
C ASP A 29 10.48 -5.95 -24.97
N GLY A 30 11.00 -5.46 -23.82
CA GLY A 30 11.10 -4.03 -23.51
C GLY A 30 9.78 -3.39 -23.05
N GLU A 31 8.72 -4.17 -22.88
CA GLU A 31 7.45 -3.75 -22.30
C GLU A 31 7.34 -4.22 -20.86
N THR A 32 7.13 -3.27 -19.95
CA THR A 32 6.81 -3.52 -18.55
C THR A 32 5.32 -3.77 -18.42
N ARG A 33 4.91 -4.89 -17.81
CA ARG A 33 3.50 -5.21 -17.55
C ARG A 33 3.29 -5.61 -16.11
N ILE A 34 2.22 -5.12 -15.49
CA ILE A 34 1.76 -5.65 -14.21
C ILE A 34 1.13 -7.01 -14.48
N THR A 35 1.60 -8.03 -13.79
CA THR A 35 1.13 -9.42 -13.92
C THR A 35 0.40 -9.89 -12.68
N ALA A 36 0.57 -9.23 -11.54
CA ALA A 36 -0.23 -9.48 -10.35
C ALA A 36 -0.23 -8.25 -9.45
N TRP A 37 -1.20 -8.21 -8.54
CA TRP A 37 -1.21 -7.28 -7.41
C TRP A 37 -1.74 -7.97 -6.16
N GLU A 38 -1.29 -7.50 -5.00
CA GLU A 38 -1.90 -7.82 -3.71
C GLU A 38 -2.28 -6.51 -3.01
N LEU A 39 -3.44 -6.53 -2.34
CA LEU A 39 -4.00 -5.40 -1.62
C LEU A 39 -4.43 -5.84 -0.23
N GLY A 40 -3.83 -5.24 0.80
CA GLY A 40 -4.17 -5.48 2.19
C GLY A 40 -4.82 -4.26 2.81
N PHE A 41 -6.00 -4.40 3.39
CA PHE A 41 -6.67 -3.31 4.12
C PHE A 41 -6.51 -3.50 5.61
N GLY A 42 -6.10 -2.45 6.33
CA GLY A 42 -5.85 -2.56 7.75
C GLY A 42 -5.76 -1.23 8.48
N ASN A 43 -5.40 -1.34 9.75
CA ASN A 43 -5.18 -0.24 10.67
C ASN A 43 -4.03 -0.52 11.62
N SER A 44 -3.87 0.29 12.67
CA SER A 44 -2.76 0.14 13.62
C SER A 44 -2.81 -1.12 14.49
N VAL A 45 -3.91 -1.87 14.43
CA VAL A 45 -4.17 -3.02 15.30
C VAL A 45 -4.24 -4.31 14.49
N HIS A 46 -4.87 -4.28 13.31
CA HIS A 46 -5.12 -5.47 12.49
C HIS A 46 -4.94 -5.21 10.99
N LEU A 47 -4.46 -6.24 10.29
CA LEU A 47 -4.71 -6.42 8.86
C LEU A 47 -6.08 -7.11 8.73
N LEU A 48 -7.06 -6.41 8.19
CA LEU A 48 -8.48 -6.76 8.23
C LEU A 48 -8.91 -7.62 7.05
N GLU A 49 -8.41 -7.30 5.86
CA GLU A 49 -8.74 -7.99 4.62
C GLU A 49 -7.54 -8.00 3.69
N THR A 50 -7.39 -9.10 2.94
CA THR A 50 -6.39 -9.21 1.88
C THR A 50 -7.07 -9.70 0.61
N LYS A 51 -6.85 -8.98 -0.49
CA LYS A 51 -7.25 -9.33 -1.84
C LYS A 51 -6.00 -9.49 -2.69
N SER A 52 -6.01 -10.42 -3.65
CA SER A 52 -4.93 -10.53 -4.62
C SER A 52 -5.47 -11.00 -5.96
N ARG A 53 -4.79 -10.61 -7.02
CA ARG A 53 -5.13 -11.05 -8.36
C ARG A 53 -3.89 -11.22 -9.22
N GLU A 54 -3.84 -12.33 -9.91
CA GLU A 54 -2.85 -12.61 -10.94
C GLU A 54 -3.49 -12.55 -12.33
N ALA A 55 -2.73 -12.07 -13.31
CA ALA A 55 -3.13 -12.03 -14.69
C ALA A 55 -3.34 -13.46 -15.21
N THR A 56 -4.56 -13.73 -15.66
CA THR A 56 -4.89 -14.93 -16.44
C THR A 56 -4.92 -14.57 -17.93
N GLU A 57 -5.54 -15.40 -18.78
CA GLU A 57 -5.72 -15.10 -20.21
C GLU A 57 -6.43 -13.76 -20.49
N SER A 58 -7.12 -13.20 -19.49
CA SER A 58 -7.84 -11.92 -19.55
C SER A 58 -6.96 -10.67 -19.65
N GLY A 59 -5.63 -10.81 -19.44
CA GLY A 59 -4.65 -9.76 -19.70
C GLY A 59 -4.58 -8.66 -18.63
N GLU A 60 -3.60 -7.77 -18.77
CA GLU A 60 -3.27 -6.73 -17.78
C GLU A 60 -4.41 -5.73 -17.53
N THR A 61 -5.15 -5.34 -18.58
CA THR A 61 -6.30 -4.42 -18.45
C THR A 61 -7.34 -4.92 -17.45
N ALA A 62 -7.65 -6.22 -17.44
CA ALA A 62 -8.64 -6.79 -16.54
C ALA A 62 -8.17 -6.76 -15.07
N ILE A 63 -6.90 -7.07 -14.80
CA ILE A 63 -6.40 -7.00 -13.42
C ILE A 63 -6.29 -5.56 -12.93
N LEU A 64 -5.98 -4.60 -13.82
CA LEU A 64 -5.91 -3.19 -13.46
C LEU A 64 -7.30 -2.59 -13.20
N ALA A 65 -8.31 -3.00 -13.96
CA ALA A 65 -9.70 -2.61 -13.72
C ALA A 65 -10.19 -3.10 -12.35
N ASP A 66 -9.89 -4.36 -12.00
CA ASP A 66 -10.23 -4.90 -10.68
C ASP A 66 -9.49 -4.18 -9.54
N LEU A 67 -8.19 -3.91 -9.70
CA LEU A 67 -7.43 -3.14 -8.71
C LEU A 67 -8.06 -1.76 -8.47
N LEU A 68 -8.45 -1.06 -9.54
CA LEU A 68 -9.11 0.23 -9.41
C LEU A 68 -10.48 0.12 -8.72
N ALA A 69 -11.25 -0.93 -9.03
CA ALA A 69 -12.53 -1.15 -8.37
C ALA A 69 -12.36 -1.33 -6.85
N ASP A 70 -11.36 -2.11 -6.41
CA ASP A 70 -11.08 -2.30 -4.99
C ASP A 70 -10.55 -1.03 -4.30
N LEU A 71 -9.73 -0.23 -4.99
CA LEU A 71 -9.25 1.06 -4.45
C LEU A 71 -10.37 2.12 -4.41
N ASP A 72 -11.34 2.03 -5.31
CA ASP A 72 -12.44 2.99 -5.41
C ASP A 72 -13.40 2.94 -4.24
N GLU A 73 -13.55 1.77 -3.61
CA GLU A 73 -14.31 1.60 -2.37
C GLU A 73 -13.78 2.46 -1.21
N HIS A 74 -12.52 2.86 -1.27
CA HIS A 74 -11.85 3.67 -0.25
C HIS A 74 -11.42 5.06 -0.75
N ARG A 75 -11.86 5.44 -1.96
CA ARG A 75 -11.54 6.72 -2.57
C ARG A 75 -12.20 7.84 -1.76
N TYR A 76 -11.40 8.83 -1.33
CA TYR A 76 -11.81 9.96 -0.49
C TYR A 76 -12.14 9.65 0.98
N ASP A 77 -12.02 8.40 1.44
CA ASP A 77 -12.34 8.01 2.82
C ASP A 77 -11.18 8.23 3.80
N GLY A 78 -10.11 8.87 3.35
CA GLY A 78 -8.93 9.15 4.16
C GLY A 78 -8.01 7.94 4.37
N VAL A 79 -8.31 6.81 3.74
CA VAL A 79 -7.41 5.65 3.65
C VAL A 79 -6.15 6.06 2.88
N VAL A 80 -4.99 5.68 3.42
CA VAL A 80 -3.69 5.94 2.79
C VAL A 80 -3.21 4.67 2.10
N LEU A 81 -2.96 4.78 0.80
CA LEU A 81 -2.31 3.75 0.00
C LEU A 81 -0.82 3.70 0.36
N VAL A 82 -0.33 2.55 0.80
CA VAL A 82 1.05 2.31 1.21
C VAL A 82 1.69 1.38 0.20
N THR A 83 2.83 1.75 -0.36
CA THR A 83 3.63 0.89 -1.26
C THR A 83 5.01 0.60 -0.65
N PRO A 84 5.67 -0.52 -0.99
CA PRO A 84 7.05 -0.79 -0.59
C PRO A 84 8.01 0.30 -1.05
N THR A 85 7.85 0.74 -2.30
CA THR A 85 8.77 1.69 -2.95
C THR A 85 8.04 2.82 -3.65
N ALA A 86 8.74 3.93 -3.83
CA ALA A 86 8.17 5.12 -4.46
C ALA A 86 7.95 4.95 -5.97
N SER A 87 8.58 3.94 -6.58
CA SER A 87 8.47 3.64 -8.01
C SER A 87 7.19 2.92 -8.39
N GLU A 88 6.51 2.25 -7.46
CA GLU A 88 5.29 1.49 -7.76
C GLU A 88 4.15 2.37 -8.30
N ILE A 89 3.92 3.54 -7.69
CA ILE A 89 2.87 4.45 -8.15
C ILE A 89 3.13 4.99 -9.56
N PRO A 90 4.34 5.48 -9.90
CA PRO A 90 4.70 5.79 -11.28
C PRO A 90 4.46 4.63 -12.27
N VAL A 91 4.82 3.40 -11.90
CA VAL A 91 4.59 2.21 -12.73
C VAL A 91 3.09 1.99 -12.93
N LEU A 92 2.31 1.97 -11.85
CA LEU A 92 0.86 1.79 -11.89
C LEU A 92 0.19 2.86 -12.76
N ARG A 93 0.52 4.14 -12.57
CA ARG A 93 -0.03 5.26 -13.35
C ARG A 93 0.25 5.10 -14.85
N ARG A 94 1.48 4.73 -15.20
CA ARG A 94 1.86 4.52 -16.59
C ARG A 94 1.03 3.39 -17.20
N ARG A 95 0.94 2.24 -16.52
CA ARG A 95 0.19 1.09 -17.02
C ARG A 95 -1.30 1.35 -17.10
N LEU A 96 -1.89 2.07 -16.14
CA LEU A 96 -3.27 2.52 -16.19
C LEU A 96 -3.55 3.43 -17.41
N ALA A 97 -2.63 4.35 -17.73
CA ALA A 97 -2.77 5.21 -18.90
C ALA A 97 -2.65 4.45 -20.23
N GLU A 98 -1.91 3.34 -20.26
CA GLU A 98 -1.63 2.53 -21.46
C GLU A 98 -2.62 1.36 -21.65
N SER A 99 -3.33 0.93 -20.60
CA SER A 99 -4.12 -0.32 -20.59
C SER A 99 -5.53 -0.22 -21.18
N GLY A 100 -6.04 0.99 -21.41
CA GLY A 100 -7.40 1.21 -21.94
C GLY A 100 -8.52 0.96 -20.92
N VAL A 101 -8.21 0.94 -19.62
CA VAL A 101 -9.22 0.91 -18.54
C VAL A 101 -10.07 2.19 -18.57
N GLU A 102 -11.35 2.06 -18.25
CA GLU A 102 -12.27 3.20 -18.12
C GLU A 102 -11.98 3.97 -16.82
N ASP A 103 -11.82 5.30 -16.91
CA ASP A 103 -11.37 6.19 -15.82
C ASP A 103 -10.10 5.71 -15.06
N PRO A 104 -8.91 5.73 -15.71
CA PRO A 104 -7.65 5.24 -15.14
C PRO A 104 -7.03 6.23 -14.13
N SER A 105 -7.80 6.62 -13.12
CA SER A 105 -7.45 7.69 -12.18
C SER A 105 -7.20 7.14 -10.78
N LEU A 106 -6.11 7.59 -10.14
CA LEU A 106 -5.84 7.37 -8.71
C LEU A 106 -6.20 8.60 -7.86
N ARG A 107 -6.88 9.58 -8.46
CA ARG A 107 -7.21 10.84 -7.80
C ARG A 107 -8.14 10.58 -6.62
N GLY A 108 -7.85 11.23 -5.50
CA GLY A 108 -8.64 11.09 -4.27
C GLY A 108 -8.03 10.12 -3.27
N LEU A 109 -7.01 9.38 -3.68
CA LEU A 109 -6.17 8.59 -2.79
C LEU A 109 -5.03 9.44 -2.23
N ARG A 110 -4.58 9.07 -1.04
CA ARG A 110 -3.30 9.51 -0.49
C ARG A 110 -2.30 8.38 -0.58
N HIS A 111 -1.03 8.69 -0.73
CA HIS A 111 0.04 7.72 -0.90
C HIS A 111 1.21 7.96 0.03
N LEU A 112 1.72 6.87 0.58
CA LEU A 112 2.91 6.79 1.39
C LEU A 112 3.82 5.70 0.83
N SER A 113 5.08 6.04 0.60
CA SER A 113 6.10 5.03 0.27
C SER A 113 6.89 4.64 1.50
N LEU A 114 7.05 3.33 1.73
CA LEU A 114 7.79 2.81 2.88
C LEU A 114 9.28 3.13 2.79
N ASP A 115 9.89 3.02 1.62
CA ASP A 115 11.31 3.35 1.43
C ASP A 115 11.63 4.82 1.75
N GLU A 116 10.86 5.76 1.21
CA GLU A 116 11.01 7.19 1.48
C GLU A 116 10.76 7.49 2.96
N LEU A 117 9.71 6.90 3.56
CA LEU A 117 9.45 7.05 4.99
C LEU A 117 10.65 6.58 5.81
N LEU A 118 11.17 5.39 5.54
CA LEU A 118 12.30 4.85 6.29
C LEU A 118 13.58 5.67 6.08
N ILE A 119 13.83 6.16 4.86
CA ILE A 119 14.97 7.04 4.57
C ILE A 119 14.84 8.37 5.32
N ASP A 120 13.65 8.96 5.36
CA ASP A 120 13.41 10.24 6.03
C ASP A 120 13.66 10.17 7.54
N TYR A 121 13.29 9.06 8.18
CA TYR A 121 13.39 8.90 9.64
C TYR A 121 14.69 8.25 10.12
N PHE A 122 15.31 7.39 9.31
CA PHE A 122 16.51 6.65 9.71
C PHE A 122 17.75 6.99 8.87
N GLY A 123 17.63 7.90 7.89
CA GLY A 123 18.68 8.21 6.93
C GLY A 123 18.85 7.10 5.88
N SER A 124 19.58 7.38 4.80
CA SER A 124 19.71 6.44 3.67
C SER A 124 20.28 5.08 4.06
N GLU A 125 21.31 5.04 4.93
CA GLU A 125 21.90 3.77 5.40
C GLU A 125 20.98 3.03 6.37
N GLY A 126 20.31 3.75 7.28
CA GLY A 126 19.40 3.15 8.26
C GLY A 126 18.11 2.66 7.63
N GLY A 127 17.53 3.43 6.72
CA GLY A 127 16.33 3.07 5.98
C GLY A 127 16.54 1.88 5.05
N THR A 128 17.64 1.88 4.28
CA THR A 128 18.03 0.74 3.45
C THR A 128 18.22 -0.52 4.29
N ARG A 129 18.90 -0.42 5.44
CA ARG A 129 19.08 -1.57 6.34
C ARG A 129 17.75 -2.05 6.93
N ALA A 130 16.82 -1.15 7.26
CA ALA A 130 15.51 -1.52 7.81
C ALA A 130 14.68 -2.28 6.78
N LEU A 131 14.63 -1.81 5.53
CA LEU A 131 14.01 -2.53 4.41
C LEU A 131 14.67 -3.88 4.18
N GLN A 132 16.01 -3.90 4.08
CA GLN A 132 16.76 -5.11 3.83
C GLN A 132 16.58 -6.14 4.96
N SER A 133 16.52 -5.70 6.22
CA SER A 133 16.26 -6.59 7.36
C SER A 133 14.83 -7.16 7.35
N ALA A 134 13.86 -6.43 6.77
CA ALA A 134 12.51 -6.95 6.57
C ALA A 134 12.49 -7.99 5.45
N ILE A 135 13.20 -7.73 4.34
CA ILE A 135 13.30 -8.63 3.18
C ILE A 135 14.14 -9.90 3.48
N GLU A 136 15.26 -9.79 4.20
CA GLU A 136 16.20 -10.90 4.49
C GLU A 136 15.68 -11.94 5.48
N ARG A 137 14.54 -11.69 6.15
CA ARG A 137 13.94 -12.66 7.08
C ARG A 137 13.35 -13.90 6.38
N GLN A 138 13.39 -13.98 5.05
CA GLN A 138 12.96 -15.15 4.29
C GLN A 138 14.13 -15.87 3.58
N PRO A 139 14.33 -17.18 3.83
CA PRO A 139 15.33 -17.97 3.11
C PRO A 139 14.91 -18.40 1.69
N GLU A 140 13.68 -18.13 1.24
CA GLU A 140 13.12 -18.70 -0.01
C GLU A 140 12.50 -17.71 -1.01
N SER A 141 12.52 -16.40 -0.76
CA SER A 141 12.11 -15.41 -1.77
C SER A 141 13.11 -14.25 -1.85
N VAL A 142 13.55 -13.96 -3.07
CA VAL A 142 14.34 -12.76 -3.37
C VAL A 142 13.36 -11.76 -3.98
N GLY A 143 12.98 -10.71 -3.24
CA GLY A 143 12.71 -9.41 -3.89
C GLY A 143 11.54 -8.54 -3.43
N GLU A 144 10.52 -9.02 -2.72
CA GLU A 144 9.32 -8.19 -2.46
C GLU A 144 8.82 -8.31 -1.00
N LEU A 145 8.43 -7.18 -0.40
CA LEU A 145 7.82 -7.16 0.95
C LEU A 145 6.40 -7.71 0.87
N THR A 146 6.02 -8.59 1.80
CA THR A 146 4.64 -9.03 1.95
C THR A 146 3.77 -7.94 2.59
N LEU A 147 2.45 -8.00 2.40
CA LEU A 147 1.51 -7.06 3.01
C LEU A 147 1.60 -7.03 4.55
N GLU A 148 1.83 -8.19 5.17
CA GLU A 148 2.03 -8.32 6.62
C GLU A 148 3.30 -7.59 7.07
N GLU A 149 4.41 -7.73 6.34
CA GLU A 149 5.66 -7.03 6.63
C GLU A 149 5.53 -5.52 6.45
N MET A 150 4.84 -5.07 5.40
CA MET A 150 4.52 -3.66 5.20
C MET A 150 3.70 -3.11 6.37
N TRP A 151 2.67 -3.83 6.80
CA TRP A 151 1.84 -3.48 7.95
C TRP A 151 2.65 -3.40 9.24
N GLN A 152 3.51 -4.38 9.51
CA GLN A 152 4.40 -4.38 10.67
C GLN A 152 5.40 -3.22 10.63
N LEU A 153 5.95 -2.89 9.45
CA LEU A 153 6.86 -1.77 9.28
C LEU A 153 6.16 -0.43 9.54
N VAL A 154 4.99 -0.19 8.94
CA VAL A 154 4.21 1.04 9.20
C VAL A 154 3.91 1.18 10.69
N ASN A 155 3.51 0.10 11.37
CA ASN A 155 3.23 0.13 12.80
C ASN A 155 4.48 0.29 13.67
N GLY A 156 5.61 -0.27 13.26
CA GLY A 156 6.88 -0.08 13.95
C GLY A 156 7.41 1.35 13.84
N VAL A 157 7.23 1.98 12.68
CA VAL A 157 7.64 3.36 12.42
C VAL A 157 6.62 4.36 12.98
N GLY A 158 5.34 4.01 13.04
CA GLY A 158 4.24 4.88 13.42
C GLY A 158 4.48 5.70 14.70
N PRO A 159 4.93 5.08 15.81
CA PRO A 159 5.27 5.79 17.04
C PRO A 159 6.45 6.76 16.94
N LEU A 160 7.32 6.58 15.94
CA LEU A 160 8.54 7.35 15.72
C LEU A 160 8.34 8.49 14.69
N ALA A 161 7.35 8.35 13.81
CA ALA A 161 7.01 9.34 12.81
C ALA A 161 5.87 10.27 13.29
N PRO A 162 5.95 11.59 13.03
CA PRO A 162 4.83 12.50 13.22
C PRO A 162 3.65 12.08 12.34
N ARG A 163 2.43 12.18 12.88
CA ARG A 163 1.18 11.80 12.20
C ARG A 163 1.07 12.29 10.75
N ARG A 164 1.51 13.52 10.48
CA ARG A 164 1.51 14.12 9.13
C ARG A 164 2.26 13.30 8.08
N ALA A 165 3.27 12.54 8.47
CA ALA A 165 4.04 11.69 7.56
C ALA A 165 3.25 10.43 7.20
N LEU A 166 2.49 9.88 8.14
CA LEU A 166 1.63 8.71 7.95
C LEU A 166 0.32 9.03 7.21
N GLU A 167 -0.02 10.32 7.09
CA GLU A 167 -1.16 10.79 6.32
C GLU A 167 -0.97 10.68 4.80
N GLY A 168 0.27 10.45 4.34
CA GLY A 168 0.61 10.37 2.92
C GLY A 168 0.46 11.68 2.16
N THR A 169 0.89 11.67 0.91
CA THR A 169 0.77 12.76 -0.05
C THR A 169 -0.40 12.52 -1.00
N ARG A 170 -1.01 13.56 -1.55
CA ARG A 170 -2.12 13.38 -2.50
C ARG A 170 -1.58 12.88 -3.84
N LEU A 171 -2.22 11.84 -4.37
CA LEU A 171 -2.00 11.35 -5.73
C LEU A 171 -2.65 12.27 -6.77
#